data_AF-A0A1R2CS55-F1
#
_entry.id   AF-A0A1R2CS55-F1
#
_cell.length_a   1.000
_cell.length_b   1.000
_cell.length_c   1.000
_cell.angle_alpha   90.00
_cell.angle_beta   90.00
_cell.angle_gamma   90.00
#
_symmetry.space_group_name_H-M   'P 1'
#
loop_
_entity.id
_entity.type
_entity.pdbx_description
1 polymer ?
#
loop_
_entity_poly.entity_id
_entity_poly.type
_entity_poly.pdbx_seq_one_letter_code
_entity_poly.pdbx_strand_id
1 'polypeptide(L)'
;MGIKLWILLGVIVLTMGKGKSSDRIKREECEKLEVCKWDMTENCTYRCMSEKCYIKIFGDKYLEMGEIHRDQDRLFLECFRQEEKELKAAKYKG
;
A
#
# COMPACT_ATOMS: atom_id res chain seq x y z
N MET A 1 9.17 37.14 -43.61
CA MET A 1 8.17 36.07 -43.39
C MET A 1 8.71 35.15 -42.29
N GLY A 2 8.35 35.38 -41.03
CA GLY A 2 9.02 34.77 -39.89
C GLY A 2 8.02 34.36 -38.81
N ILE A 3 7.19 33.37 -39.09
CA ILE A 3 6.35 32.71 -38.09
C ILE A 3 6.18 31.26 -38.54
N LYS A 4 6.81 30.31 -37.82
CA LYS A 4 6.38 28.90 -37.63
C LYS A 4 7.54 28.05 -37.09
N LEU A 5 8.16 28.47 -35.99
CA LEU A 5 9.08 27.60 -35.24
C LEU A 5 8.80 27.63 -33.73
N TRP A 6 7.54 27.84 -33.35
CA TRP A 6 7.09 27.84 -31.95
C TRP A 6 6.05 26.75 -31.64
N ILE A 7 5.66 25.93 -32.63
CA ILE A 7 4.56 24.96 -32.46
C ILE A 7 5.09 23.58 -31.99
N LEU A 8 6.39 23.30 -32.11
CA LEU A 8 6.94 21.97 -31.78
C LEU A 8 7.32 21.77 -30.30
N LEU A 9 7.23 22.79 -29.44
CA LEU A 9 7.60 22.69 -28.01
C LEU A 9 6.40 22.61 -27.05
N GLY A 10 5.17 22.64 -27.54
CA GLY A 10 3.96 22.79 -26.71
C GLY A 10 3.26 21.51 -26.25
N VAL A 11 3.70 20.32 -26.67
CA VAL A 11 2.94 19.06 -26.44
C VAL A 11 3.82 17.94 -25.88
N ILE A 12 4.69 18.25 -24.92
CA ILE A 12 5.10 17.23 -23.94
C ILE A 12 4.14 17.38 -22.77
N VAL A 13 2.92 16.89 -23.00
CA VAL A 13 1.92 16.73 -21.95
C VAL A 13 2.54 15.84 -20.89
N LEU A 14 2.70 16.41 -19.70
CA LEU A 14 3.10 15.77 -18.46
C LEU A 14 2.22 14.54 -18.19
N THR A 15 2.60 13.38 -18.71
CA THR A 15 2.09 12.10 -18.22
C THR A 15 2.76 11.82 -16.88
N MET A 16 2.34 12.54 -15.84
CA MET A 16 2.62 12.17 -14.45
C MET A 16 1.89 10.85 -14.19
N GLY A 17 2.56 9.73 -14.50
CA GLY A 17 2.13 8.42 -14.07
C GLY A 17 2.01 8.45 -12.55
N LYS A 18 0.80 8.19 -12.02
CA LYS A 18 0.57 8.06 -10.58
C LYS A 18 1.52 6.98 -10.06
N GLY A 19 2.52 7.38 -9.26
CA GLY A 19 3.40 6.42 -8.58
C GLY A 19 2.55 5.41 -7.80
N LYS A 20 2.92 4.13 -7.85
CA LYS A 20 2.27 3.12 -7.01
C LYS A 20 2.42 3.53 -5.55
N SER A 21 1.31 3.52 -4.80
CA SER A 21 1.33 3.81 -3.37
C SER A 21 2.15 2.74 -2.62
N SER A 22 2.87 3.14 -1.56
CA SER A 22 3.80 2.28 -0.81
C SER A 22 3.13 1.01 -0.27
N ASP A 23 1.91 1.15 0.22
CA ASP A 23 1.03 0.07 0.65
C ASP A 23 0.75 -0.94 -0.47
N ARG A 24 0.48 -0.48 -1.69
CA ARG A 24 0.24 -1.36 -2.85
C ARG A 24 1.49 -2.15 -3.22
N ILE A 25 2.67 -1.52 -3.19
CA ILE A 25 3.93 -2.21 -3.50
C ILE A 25 4.20 -3.29 -2.47
N LYS A 26 4.11 -2.94 -1.18
CA LYS A 26 4.39 -3.89 -0.09
C LYS A 26 3.39 -5.05 -0.05
N ARG A 27 2.13 -4.78 -0.39
CA ARG A 27 1.11 -5.82 -0.55
C ARG A 27 1.46 -6.79 -1.68
N GLU A 28 1.80 -6.26 -2.87
CA GLU A 28 2.22 -7.08 -4.02
C GLU A 28 3.46 -7.95 -3.69
N GLU A 29 4.37 -7.48 -2.83
CA GLU A 29 5.53 -8.25 -2.36
C GLU A 29 5.12 -9.39 -1.43
N CYS A 30 4.24 -9.11 -0.45
CA CYS A 30 3.74 -10.11 0.49
C CYS A 30 2.88 -11.20 -0.18
N GLU A 31 2.05 -10.83 -1.17
CA GLU A 31 1.21 -11.76 -1.93
C GLU A 31 2.05 -12.77 -2.75
N LYS A 32 3.30 -12.44 -3.08
CA LYS A 32 4.21 -13.34 -3.80
C LYS A 32 4.87 -14.39 -2.91
N LEU A 33 4.77 -14.26 -1.59
CA LEU A 33 5.37 -15.23 -0.67
C LEU A 33 4.63 -16.57 -0.76
N GLU A 34 5.38 -17.65 -0.96
CA GLU A 34 4.83 -19.02 -1.02
C GLU A 34 4.00 -19.36 0.23
N VAL A 35 4.40 -18.84 1.40
CA VAL A 35 3.69 -19.04 2.66
C VAL A 35 2.29 -18.40 2.68
N CYS A 36 2.06 -17.37 1.87
CA CYS A 36 0.78 -16.68 1.78
C CYS A 36 -0.11 -17.22 0.66
N LYS A 37 0.38 -18.08 -0.24
CA LYS A 37 -0.42 -18.65 -1.34
C LYS A 37 -1.60 -19.50 -0.88
N TRP A 38 -1.47 -20.12 0.28
CA TRP A 38 -2.49 -21.03 0.84
C TRP A 38 -3.45 -20.31 1.78
N ASP A 39 -3.26 -19.01 2.01
CA ASP A 39 -4.11 -18.21 2.88
C ASP A 39 -5.21 -17.53 2.07
N MET A 40 -6.42 -18.10 2.16
CA MET A 40 -7.61 -17.61 1.48
C MET A 40 -8.22 -16.35 2.14
N THR A 41 -7.68 -15.90 3.28
CA THR A 41 -8.25 -14.82 4.12
C THR A 41 -7.39 -13.55 4.14
N GLU A 42 -6.30 -13.51 3.37
CA GLU A 42 -5.32 -12.39 3.32
C GLU A 42 -4.61 -12.10 4.67
N ASN A 43 -4.81 -12.93 5.69
CA ASN A 43 -4.22 -12.78 7.02
C ASN A 43 -2.69 -12.75 6.99
N CYS A 44 -2.10 -13.65 6.19
CA CYS A 44 -0.67 -13.76 5.94
C CYS A 44 -0.13 -12.51 5.26
N THR A 45 -0.86 -11.99 4.26
CA THR A 45 -0.48 -10.75 3.56
C THR A 45 -0.45 -9.58 4.53
N TYR A 46 -1.50 -9.41 5.35
CA TYR A 46 -1.54 -8.32 6.33
C TYR A 46 -0.49 -8.47 7.43
N ARG A 47 -0.27 -9.68 7.94
CA ARG A 47 0.79 -9.96 8.92
C ARG A 47 2.18 -9.71 8.35
N CYS A 48 2.41 -10.05 7.07
CA CYS A 48 3.65 -9.75 6.36
C CYS A 48 3.87 -8.24 6.18
N MET A 49 2.82 -7.50 5.82
CA MET A 49 2.92 -6.05 5.63
C MET A 49 3.28 -5.33 6.93
N SER A 50 2.64 -5.71 8.03
CA SER A 50 2.96 -5.26 9.39
C SER A 50 2.31 -6.18 10.43
N GLU A 51 3.14 -6.91 11.17
CA GLU A 51 2.65 -7.76 12.27
C GLU A 51 1.99 -6.93 13.38
N LYS A 52 2.51 -5.74 13.66
CA LYS A 52 1.97 -4.83 14.68
C LYS A 52 0.55 -4.38 14.34
N CYS A 53 0.33 -3.91 13.10
CA CYS A 53 -1.00 -3.51 12.67
C CYS A 53 -1.94 -4.70 12.50
N TYR A 54 -1.41 -5.85 12.09
CA TYR A 54 -2.20 -7.09 12.01
C TYR A 54 -2.78 -7.47 13.36
N ILE A 55 -1.94 -7.59 14.40
CA ILE A 55 -2.38 -7.91 15.76
C ILE A 55 -3.38 -6.86 16.27
N LYS A 56 -3.13 -5.58 16.03
CA LYS A 56 -4.01 -4.50 16.49
C LYS A 56 -5.42 -4.58 15.90
N ILE A 57 -5.56 -4.98 14.64
CA ILE A 57 -6.85 -4.96 13.92
C ILE A 57 -7.55 -6.32 13.96
N PHE A 58 -6.78 -7.41 13.85
CA PHE A 58 -7.29 -8.77 13.71
C PHE A 58 -7.01 -9.65 14.93
N GLY A 59 -6.10 -9.27 15.83
CA GLY A 59 -5.68 -10.09 16.97
C GLY A 59 -6.76 -10.33 18.03
N ASP A 60 -7.74 -9.43 18.15
CA ASP A 60 -8.80 -9.52 19.17
C ASP A 60 -10.12 -10.10 18.64
N LYS A 61 -10.23 -10.40 17.34
CA LYS A 61 -11.46 -10.92 16.73
C LYS A 61 -11.17 -12.08 15.78
N TYR A 62 -11.40 -13.30 16.26
CA TYR A 62 -11.66 -14.43 15.36
C TYR A 62 -12.94 -14.15 14.61
N LEU A 63 -12.91 -14.28 13.28
CA LEU A 63 -14.07 -14.03 12.45
C LEU A 63 -14.77 -15.33 12.13
N GLU A 64 -16.08 -15.23 11.99
CA GLU A 64 -16.88 -16.35 11.54
C GLU A 64 -16.70 -16.54 10.03
N MET A 65 -16.83 -17.80 9.57
CA MET A 65 -16.70 -18.09 8.14
C MET A 65 -17.77 -17.35 7.34
N GLY A 66 -17.34 -16.42 6.49
CA GLY A 66 -18.20 -15.67 5.55
C GLY A 66 -18.24 -14.16 5.76
N GLU A 67 -17.62 -13.62 6.81
CA GLU A 67 -17.50 -12.16 6.98
C GLU A 67 -16.45 -11.55 6.05
N ILE A 68 -16.80 -10.45 5.37
CA ILE A 68 -15.91 -9.72 4.45
C ILE A 68 -15.32 -8.50 5.16
N HIS A 69 -13.99 -8.42 5.16
CA HIS A 69 -13.15 -7.51 5.92
C HIS A 69 -13.06 -6.05 5.48
N ARG A 70 -14.02 -5.48 4.75
CA ARG A 70 -13.83 -4.15 4.14
C ARG A 70 -13.47 -3.04 5.14
N ASP A 71 -14.07 -3.05 6.33
CA ASP A 71 -13.77 -2.06 7.37
C ASP A 71 -12.42 -2.31 8.03
N GLN A 72 -12.04 -3.57 8.23
CA GLN A 72 -10.75 -3.95 8.83
C GLN A 72 -9.59 -3.73 7.86
N ASP A 73 -9.78 -3.93 6.56
CA ASP A 73 -8.81 -3.60 5.51
C ASP A 73 -8.47 -2.11 5.56
N ARG A 74 -9.49 -1.25 5.66
CA ARG A 74 -9.29 0.20 5.78
C ARG A 74 -8.52 0.55 7.06
N LEU A 75 -8.94 -0.01 8.20
CA LEU A 75 -8.28 0.23 9.49
C LEU A 75 -6.81 -0.25 9.49
N PHE A 76 -6.54 -1.38 8.84
CA PHE A 76 -5.20 -1.89 8.66
C PHE A 76 -4.35 -0.93 7.83
N LEU A 77 -4.85 -0.48 6.67
CA LEU A 77 -4.13 0.44 5.80
C LEU A 77 -3.85 1.79 6.48
N GLU A 78 -4.79 2.29 7.28
CA GLU A 78 -4.58 3.51 8.09
C GLU A 78 -3.47 3.31 9.12
N CYS A 79 -3.51 2.20 9.87
CA CYS A 79 -2.46 1.84 10.83
C CYS A 79 -1.09 1.72 10.14
N PHE A 80 -1.03 0.99 9.02
CA PHE A 80 0.19 0.75 8.28
C PHE A 80 0.82 2.04 7.75
N ARG A 81 0.02 2.93 7.17
CA ARG A 81 0.51 4.24 6.68
C ARG A 81 1.05 5.12 7.81
N GLN A 82 0.45 5.03 9.00
CA GLN A 82 0.93 5.75 10.17
C GLN A 82 2.28 5.19 10.64
N GLU A 83 2.42 3.87 10.70
CA GLU A 83 3.68 3.21 11.01
C GLU A 83 4.79 3.59 10.01
N GLU A 84 4.51 3.62 8.70
CA GLU A 84 5.49 4.04 7.71
C GLU A 84 5.94 5.51 7.90
N LYS A 85 5.02 6.40 8.29
CA LYS A 85 5.36 7.80 8.60
C LYS A 85 6.27 7.90 9.81
N GLU A 86 5.98 7.15 10.86
CA GLU A 86 6.78 7.10 12.09
C GLU A 86 8.20 6.56 11.82
N LEU A 87 8.31 5.47 11.04
CA LEU A 87 9.59 4.90 10.63
C LEU A 87 10.42 5.87 9.79
N LYS A 88 9.80 6.58 8.85
CA LYS A 88 10.48 7.62 8.08
C LYS A 88 10.94 8.76 8.99
N ALA A 89 10.07 9.27 9.85
CA ALA A 89 10.42 10.34 10.78
C ALA A 89 11.56 9.95 11.75
N ALA A 90 11.60 8.70 12.21
CA ALA A 90 12.68 8.18 13.04
C ALA A 90 14.02 8.13 12.28
N LYS A 91 14.01 7.72 10.99
CA LYS A 91 15.22 7.70 10.14
C LYS A 91 15.83 9.08 9.89
N TYR A 92 15.05 10.16 9.97
CA TYR A 92 15.56 11.53 9.80
C TYR A 92 16.02 12.19 11.10
N LYS A 93 15.83 11.54 12.26
CA LYS A 93 16.19 12.06 13.58
C LYS A 93 17.42 11.38 14.20
N GLY A 94 17.95 10.33 13.58
CA GLY A 94 19.20 9.67 13.94
C GLY A 94 20.29 9.95 12.92
#